data_AF-U3TUR1-F1
#
_entry.id   AF-U3TUR1-F1
#
_cell.length_a   1.000
_cell.length_b   1.000
_cell.length_c   1.000
_cell.angle_alpha   90.00
_cell.angle_beta   90.00
_cell.angle_gamma   90.00
#
_symmetry.space_group_name_H-M   'P 1'
#
loop_
_entity.id
_entity.type
_entity.pdbx_description
1 polymer ?
#
loop_
_entity_poly.entity_id
_entity_poly.type
_entity_poly.pdbx_seq_one_letter_code
_entity_poly.pdbx_strand_id
1 'polypeptide(L)'
;MPFEMIIGARYCLCSVLDEAAAQTPWGTRGVWSGNGMLVTFHNESWGGEKVFQLLSRVSQSPQQHLWLLEVIHYCLLLGYEGRYRDSDSGRAQCEGIRKRLSQLIAETRPGTTTARAAGGSASAGQAP
;
A
#
# COMPACT_ATOMS: atom_id res chain seq x y z
N MET A 1 -3.91 15.87 -3.38
CA MET A 1 -4.24 15.17 -2.13
C MET A 1 -5.06 16.09 -1.25
N PRO A 2 -6.32 15.75 -0.96
CA PRO A 2 -7.05 16.28 0.19
C PRO A 2 -6.27 16.05 1.49
N PHE A 3 -6.44 16.95 2.47
CA PHE A 3 -5.71 16.93 3.74
C PHE A 3 -5.84 15.60 4.50
N GLU A 4 -7.03 14.99 4.48
CA GLU A 4 -7.28 13.70 5.12
C GLU A 4 -6.41 12.57 4.54
N MET A 5 -6.13 12.60 3.22
CA MET A 5 -5.25 11.61 2.60
C MET A 5 -3.79 11.83 2.98
N ILE A 6 -3.38 13.06 3.27
CA ILE A 6 -2.03 13.35 3.78
C ILE A 6 -1.86 12.77 5.18
N ILE A 7 -2.88 12.92 6.04
CA ILE A 7 -2.88 12.30 7.38
C ILE A 7 -2.82 10.77 7.27
N GLY A 8 -3.63 10.18 6.39
CA GLY A 8 -3.61 8.73 6.14
C GLY A 8 -2.26 8.25 5.61
N ALA A 9 -1.67 8.97 4.65
CA ALA A 9 -0.36 8.62 4.09
C ALA A 9 0.75 8.74 5.15
N ARG A 10 0.75 9.79 5.96
CA ARG A 10 1.68 9.95 7.08
C ARG A 10 1.53 8.78 8.06
N TYR A 11 0.30 8.42 8.41
CA TYR A 11 0.04 7.29 9.29
C TYR A 11 0.63 5.97 8.76
N CYS A 12 0.43 5.70 7.47
CA CYS A 12 1.00 4.52 6.81
C CYS A 12 2.53 4.55 6.83
N LEU A 13 3.15 5.67 6.46
CA LEU A 13 4.61 5.80 6.45
C LEU A 13 5.22 5.66 7.85
N CYS A 14 4.63 6.31 8.86
CA CYS A 14 5.05 6.17 10.25
C CYS A 14 4.93 4.71 10.72
N SER A 15 3.84 4.02 10.37
CA SER A 15 3.66 2.60 10.70
C SER A 15 4.75 1.72 10.09
N VAL A 16 5.12 1.94 8.83
CA VAL A 16 6.18 1.17 8.16
C VAL A 16 7.54 1.44 8.81
N LEU A 17 7.85 2.71 9.09
CA LEU A 17 9.12 3.10 9.68
C LEU A 17 9.27 2.58 11.11
N ASP A 18 8.20 2.64 11.92
CA ASP A 18 8.20 2.11 13.27
C ASP A 18 8.39 0.58 13.27
N GLU A 19 7.72 -0.12 12.36
CA GLU A 19 7.90 -1.56 12.21
C GLU A 19 9.32 -1.90 11.74
N ALA A 20 9.88 -1.16 10.78
CA ALA A 20 11.24 -1.36 10.30
C ALA A 20 12.29 -1.10 11.40
N ALA A 21 12.13 -0.01 12.16
CA ALA A 21 12.98 0.31 13.29
C ALA A 21 12.92 -0.77 14.37
N ALA A 22 11.73 -1.30 14.68
CA ALA A 22 11.56 -2.38 15.65
C ALA A 22 12.30 -3.68 15.26
N GLN A 23 12.66 -3.89 13.99
CA GLN A 23 13.46 -5.05 13.55
C GLN A 23 14.96 -4.84 13.74
N THR A 24 15.38 -3.66 14.17
CA THR A 24 16.79 -3.34 14.39
C THR A 24 17.16 -3.40 15.88
N PRO A 25 18.42 -3.72 16.22
CA PRO A 25 18.86 -3.73 17.62
C PRO A 25 18.72 -2.37 18.32
N TRP A 26 18.79 -1.27 17.58
CA TRP A 26 18.69 0.08 18.12
C TRP A 26 17.24 0.55 18.27
N GLY A 27 16.30 0.04 17.48
CA GLY A 27 14.89 0.42 17.60
C GLY A 27 14.20 -0.19 18.83
N THR A 28 14.63 -1.39 19.26
CA THR A 28 14.07 -2.07 20.44
C THR A 28 14.69 -1.60 21.77
N ARG A 29 15.94 -1.12 21.75
CA ARG A 29 16.68 -0.72 22.96
C ARG A 29 16.96 0.78 23.07
N GLY A 30 16.63 1.56 22.03
CA GLY A 30 16.89 2.99 21.95
C GLY A 30 15.64 3.86 22.14
N VAL A 31 15.77 5.15 21.83
CA VAL A 31 14.72 6.18 21.99
C VAL A 31 13.42 5.84 21.24
N TRP A 32 13.53 5.03 20.17
CA TRP A 32 12.41 4.64 19.31
C TRP A 32 11.39 3.72 20.01
N SER A 33 11.81 2.92 21.00
CA SER A 33 10.89 1.97 21.68
C SER A 33 9.80 2.67 22.51
N GLY A 34 10.05 3.91 22.95
CA GLY A 34 9.09 4.75 23.68
C GLY A 34 8.56 5.96 22.92
N ASN A 35 9.19 6.34 21.80
CA ASN A 35 8.86 7.54 21.02
C ASN A 35 8.79 7.24 19.51
N GLY A 36 8.20 6.10 19.12
CA GLY A 36 7.95 5.79 17.71
C GLY A 36 7.15 6.92 17.04
N MET A 37 7.32 7.09 15.73
CA MET A 37 6.66 8.18 15.01
C MET A 37 5.13 8.11 15.13
N LEU A 38 4.56 6.91 15.24
CA LEU A 38 3.12 6.74 15.44
C LEU A 38 2.66 7.30 16.80
N VAL A 39 3.48 7.12 17.84
CA VAL A 39 3.22 7.72 19.17
C VAL A 39 3.36 9.24 19.08
N THR A 40 4.41 9.74 18.43
CA THR A 40 4.67 11.19 18.34
C THR A 40 3.63 11.96 17.51
N PHE A 41 3.20 11.41 16.37
CA PHE A 41 2.33 12.12 15.41
C PHE A 41 0.85 11.74 15.50
N HIS A 42 0.55 10.56 16.05
CA HIS A 42 -0.80 10.01 16.09
C HIS A 42 -1.21 9.52 17.49
N ASN A 43 -0.34 9.65 18.49
CA ASN A 43 -0.58 9.23 19.88
C ASN A 43 -1.02 7.76 19.99
N GLU A 44 -0.47 6.91 19.12
CA GLU A 44 -0.78 5.48 19.04
C GLU A 44 0.48 4.64 19.09
N SER A 45 0.48 3.64 19.97
CA SER A 45 1.61 2.72 20.16
C SER A 45 1.52 1.44 19.32
N TRP A 46 0.40 1.21 18.62
CA TRP A 46 0.19 -0.02 17.85
C TRP A 46 -0.62 0.24 16.55
N GLY A 47 0.11 0.48 15.45
CA GLY A 47 -0.49 0.80 14.14
C GLY A 47 -0.77 -0.39 13.22
N GLY A 48 -0.33 -1.60 13.61
CA GLY A 48 -0.36 -2.81 12.79
C GLY A 48 -1.73 -3.21 12.24
N GLU A 49 -2.79 -2.92 12.99
CA GLU A 49 -4.18 -3.26 12.64
C GLU A 49 -4.86 -2.14 11.83
N LYS A 50 -4.62 -0.88 12.21
CA LYS A 50 -5.32 0.29 11.66
C LYS A 50 -4.95 0.59 10.22
N VAL A 51 -3.73 0.28 9.77
CA VAL A 51 -3.37 0.41 8.35
C VAL A 51 -4.27 -0.48 7.47
N PHE A 52 -4.57 -1.70 7.91
CA PHE A 52 -5.47 -2.60 7.17
C PHE A 52 -6.95 -2.18 7.28
N GLN A 53 -7.37 -1.60 8.40
CA GLN A 53 -8.71 -1.00 8.52
C GLN A 53 -8.86 0.22 7.59
N LEU A 54 -7.83 1.07 7.54
CA LEU A 54 -7.78 2.21 6.62
C LEU A 54 -7.85 1.72 5.17
N LEU A 55 -7.04 0.72 4.81
CA LEU A 55 -7.08 0.09 3.49
C LEU A 55 -8.49 -0.40 3.13
N SER A 56 -9.16 -1.11 4.03
CA SER A 56 -10.53 -1.60 3.82
C SER A 56 -11.50 -0.45 3.54
N ARG A 57 -11.42 0.63 4.30
CA ARG A 57 -12.27 1.82 4.12
C ARG A 57 -12.01 2.52 2.79
N VAL A 58 -10.76 2.80 2.45
CA VAL A 58 -10.42 3.56 1.24
C VAL A 58 -10.62 2.75 -0.04
N SER A 59 -10.59 1.41 0.06
CA SER A 59 -10.90 0.51 -1.05
C SER A 59 -12.38 0.55 -1.47
N GLN A 60 -13.29 1.07 -0.64
CA GLN A 60 -14.71 1.21 -0.99
C GLN A 60 -14.94 2.33 -2.03
N SER A 61 -14.08 3.34 -2.04
CA SER A 61 -14.15 4.48 -2.97
C SER A 61 -12.79 4.70 -3.64
N PRO A 62 -12.32 3.74 -4.45
CA PRO A 62 -10.93 3.70 -4.89
C PRO A 62 -10.57 4.87 -5.83
N GLN A 63 -11.53 5.33 -6.64
CA GLN A 63 -11.37 6.48 -7.54
C GLN A 63 -11.02 7.77 -6.78
N GLN A 64 -11.61 7.96 -5.60
CA GLN A 64 -11.36 9.13 -4.77
C GLN A 64 -10.05 9.00 -3.99
N HIS A 65 -9.64 7.78 -3.64
CA HIS A 65 -8.50 7.51 -2.74
C HIS A 65 -7.29 6.88 -3.45
N LEU A 66 -7.22 6.95 -4.77
CA LEU A 66 -6.22 6.24 -5.58
C LEU A 66 -4.78 6.46 -5.09
N TRP A 67 -4.43 7.70 -4.75
CA TRP A 67 -3.06 8.02 -4.33
C TRP A 67 -2.73 7.44 -2.95
N LEU A 68 -3.72 7.36 -2.04
CA LEU A 68 -3.53 6.73 -0.74
C LEU A 68 -3.45 5.20 -0.85
N LEU A 69 -4.25 4.61 -1.75
CA LEU A 69 -4.14 3.19 -2.11
C LEU A 69 -2.74 2.87 -2.65
N GLU A 70 -2.18 3.73 -3.50
CA GLU A 70 -0.80 3.58 -4.01
C GLU A 70 0.24 3.66 -2.90
N VAL A 71 0.11 4.60 -1.96
CA VAL A 71 1.01 4.69 -0.79
C VAL A 71 0.95 3.40 0.04
N ILE A 72 -0.25 2.89 0.33
CA ILE A 72 -0.41 1.62 1.06
C ILE A 72 0.20 0.46 0.28
N HIS A 73 0.06 0.44 -1.04
CA HIS A 73 0.68 -0.57 -1.89
C HIS A 73 2.21 -0.55 -1.80
N TYR A 74 2.81 0.65 -1.83
CA TYR A 74 4.26 0.81 -1.62
C TYR A 74 4.69 0.38 -0.22
N CYS A 75 3.91 0.69 0.83
CA CYS A 75 4.16 0.21 2.18
C CYS A 75 4.25 -1.32 2.24
N LEU A 76 3.32 -2.03 1.59
CA LEU A 76 3.35 -3.50 1.51
C LEU A 76 4.55 -4.02 0.70
N LEU A 77 4.96 -3.33 -0.36
CA LEU A 77 6.15 -3.69 -1.15
C LEU A 77 7.46 -3.53 -0.35
N LEU A 78 7.51 -2.58 0.60
CA LEU A 78 8.64 -2.39 1.50
C LEU A 78 8.75 -3.49 2.58
N GLY A 79 7.81 -4.43 2.61
CA GLY A 79 7.80 -5.54 3.57
C GLY A 79 7.04 -5.24 4.85
N TYR A 80 6.14 -4.25 4.85
CA TYR A 80 5.23 -4.03 5.96
C TYR A 80 4.28 -5.22 6.13
N GLU A 81 4.30 -5.84 7.30
CA GLU A 81 3.46 -6.99 7.64
C GLU A 81 2.35 -6.60 8.65
N GLY A 82 2.60 -5.60 9.51
CA GLY A 82 1.64 -5.12 10.50
C GLY A 82 1.08 -6.26 11.36
N ARG A 83 -0.25 -6.31 11.51
CA ARG A 83 -0.94 -7.35 12.29
C ARG A 83 -0.63 -8.79 11.88
N TYR A 84 -0.15 -9.02 10.66
CA TYR A 84 0.12 -10.36 10.14
C TYR A 84 1.51 -10.87 10.51
N ARG A 85 2.40 -10.04 11.06
CA ARG A 85 3.79 -10.40 11.36
C ARG A 85 3.93 -11.65 12.24
N ASP A 86 3.09 -11.76 13.27
CA ASP A 86 3.15 -12.87 14.24
C ASP A 86 2.30 -14.08 13.81
N SER A 87 1.70 -14.05 12.61
CA SER A 87 0.91 -15.16 12.09
C SER A 87 1.76 -16.10 11.23
N ASP A 88 1.62 -17.42 11.42
CA ASP A 88 2.37 -18.44 10.66
C ASP A 88 2.23 -18.32 9.13
N SER A 89 1.06 -17.85 8.66
CA SER A 89 0.76 -17.61 7.24
C SER A 89 0.73 -16.12 6.87
N GLY A 90 1.22 -15.25 7.75
CA GLY A 90 1.08 -13.80 7.65
C GLY A 90 1.64 -13.21 6.36
N ARG A 91 2.84 -13.65 5.96
CA ARG A 91 3.47 -13.21 4.71
C ARG A 91 2.66 -13.58 3.47
N ALA A 92 2.05 -14.77 3.45
CA ALA A 92 1.18 -15.19 2.36
C ALA A 92 -0.12 -14.36 2.32
N GLN A 93 -0.65 -13.98 3.48
CA GLN A 93 -1.81 -13.09 3.58
C GLN A 93 -1.48 -11.68 3.07
N CYS A 94 -0.35 -11.10 3.48
CA CYS A 94 0.14 -9.81 2.98
C CYS A 94 0.33 -9.83 1.47
N GLU A 95 0.91 -10.90 0.93
CA GLU A 95 1.08 -11.08 -0.52
C GLU A 95 -0.26 -11.15 -1.26
N GLY A 96 -1.25 -11.85 -0.70
CA GLY A 96 -2.61 -11.88 -1.24
C GLY A 96 -3.27 -10.50 -1.25
N ILE A 97 -3.13 -9.72 -0.16
CA ILE A 97 -3.64 -8.35 -0.07
C ILE A 97 -2.95 -7.45 -1.09
N ARG A 98 -1.62 -7.54 -1.20
CA ARG A 98 -0.80 -6.76 -2.14
C ARG A 98 -1.24 -6.99 -3.58
N LYS A 99 -1.49 -8.25 -3.98
CA LYS A 99 -1.97 -8.60 -5.32
C LYS A 99 -3.35 -8.00 -5.61
N ARG A 100 -4.31 -8.13 -4.69
CA ARG A 100 -5.65 -7.56 -4.83
C ARG A 100 -5.61 -6.03 -4.92
N LEU A 101 -4.79 -5.39 -4.08
CA LEU A 101 -4.61 -3.94 -4.11
C LEU A 101 -3.99 -3.47 -5.43
N SER A 102 -3.01 -4.20 -5.96
CA SER A 102 -2.42 -3.90 -7.27
C SER A 102 -3.44 -3.95 -8.40
N GLN A 103 -4.31 -4.97 -8.41
CA GLN A 103 -5.41 -5.09 -9.37
C GLN A 103 -6.39 -3.92 -9.24
N LEU A 104 -6.82 -3.61 -8.01
CA LEU A 104 -7.72 -2.49 -7.74
C LEU A 104 -7.17 -1.15 -8.25
N ILE A 105 -5.88 -0.88 -8.01
CA ILE A 105 -5.20 0.34 -8.50
C ILE A 105 -5.17 0.37 -10.03
N ALA A 106 -4.85 -0.76 -10.67
CA ALA A 106 -4.79 -0.86 -12.12
C ALA A 106 -6.16 -0.62 -12.78
N GLU A 107 -7.23 -1.20 -12.21
CA GLU A 107 -8.61 -1.02 -12.67
C GLU A 107 -9.13 0.41 -12.46
N THR A 108 -8.71 1.04 -11.37
CA THR A 108 -9.16 2.40 -11.00
C THR A 108 -8.48 3.47 -11.83
N ARG A 109 -7.26 3.21 -12.33
CA ARG A 109 -6.52 4.17 -13.14
C ARG A 109 -7.23 4.35 -14.49
N PRO A 110 -7.71 5.56 -14.84
CA PRO A 110 -8.27 5.82 -16.16
C PRO A 110 -7.20 5.51 -17.20
N GLY A 111 -7.54 4.60 -18.11
CA GLY A 111 -6.57 3.74 -18.78
C GLY A 111 -5.50 4.46 -19.58
N THR A 112 -4.26 4.00 -19.42
CA THR A 112 -3.25 3.94 -20.48
C THR A 112 -3.62 2.84 -21.51
N THR A 113 -4.91 2.73 -21.87
CA THR A 113 -5.42 1.70 -22.80
C THR A 113 -5.25 2.12 -24.26
N THR A 114 -4.82 3.35 -24.56
CA THR A 114 -4.73 3.85 -25.95
C THR A 114 -3.31 3.82 -26.52
N ALA A 115 -2.63 2.66 -26.52
CA ALA A 115 -1.39 2.53 -27.31
C ALA A 115 -1.06 1.14 -27.87
N ARG A 116 -1.79 0.07 -27.52
CA ARG A 116 -1.48 -1.30 -28.01
C ARG A 116 -2.51 -1.90 -28.97
N ALA A 117 -3.46 -1.11 -29.45
CA ALA A 117 -4.49 -1.54 -30.41
C ALA A 117 -4.41 -0.86 -31.79
N ALA A 118 -3.38 -0.05 -32.07
CA ALA A 118 -3.15 0.56 -33.39
C ALA A 118 -1.83 0.05 -33.98
N GLY A 119 -1.83 -1.20 -34.41
CA GLY A 119 -0.66 -1.88 -34.97
C GLY A 119 -1.03 -2.94 -36.00
N GLY A 120 -1.75 -2.51 -37.05
CA GLY A 120 -1.68 -3.15 -38.36
C GLY A 120 -2.47 -4.45 -38.56
N SER A 121 -3.77 -4.31 -38.84
CA SER A 121 -4.45 -5.25 -39.74
C SER A 121 -3.87 -5.09 -41.16
N ALA A 122 -2.93 -5.93 -41.54
CA ALA A 122 -2.54 -6.08 -42.94
C ALA A 122 -3.42 -7.15 -43.59
N SER A 123 -4.43 -6.69 -44.33
CA SER A 123 -5.21 -7.47 -45.27
C SER A 123 -4.30 -7.96 -46.40
N ALA A 124 -4.05 -9.25 -46.50
CA ALA A 124 -3.52 -9.87 -47.72
C ALA A 124 -4.69 -10.50 -48.49
N GLY A 125 -5.38 -9.68 -49.28
CA GLY A 125 -6.31 -10.11 -50.31
C GLY A 125 -5.73 -9.83 -51.69
N GLN A 126 -5.62 -10.91 -52.49
CA GLN A 126 -5.62 -10.99 -53.97
C GLN A 126 -4.51 -10.25 -54.75
N ALA A 127 -3.60 -10.96 -55.44
CA ALA A 127 -3.69 -11.55 -56.80
C ALA A 127 -2.66 -10.84 -57.73
N PRO A 128 -2.27 -11.35 -58.91
CA PRO A 128 -2.81 -12.49 -59.69
C PRO A 128 -1.95 -13.76 -59.72
#